data_AF-A0A1M7P7A7-F1
#
_entry.id   AF-A0A1M7P7A7-F1
#
_cell.length_a   1.000
_cell.length_b   1.000
_cell.length_c   1.000
_cell.angle_alpha   90.00
_cell.angle_beta   90.00
_cell.angle_gamma   90.00
#
_symmetry.space_group_name_H-M   'P 1'
#
loop_
_entity.id
_entity.type
_entity.pdbx_description
1 polymer ?
#
loop_
_entity_poly.entity_id
_entity_poly.type
_entity_poly.pdbx_seq_one_letter_code
_entity_poly.pdbx_strand_id
1 'polypeptide(L)'
;MAAAFASAAVGLAAPVAQAATVPAQASAYYIGDDGGLWSYGHAADGTWSAAARTGPAGLAPPGAGVAAARLPDGTTNAFFVGLDGSVREACASLREPVALTAPGFAPGGAPITATMSDGRMLVTSDFPLAHFGSRYGMEIANPCSPPVSVVLVPESPKHAGGSLGSAGLADGGSGIFFVDNTGAVWARWRDRAGVPTDQQLTESGTAAPGGGVAVVSTEGAGTARGVLTLFFAGRDGRVYVAHPVEGHGLSEAPRPNLTGPANVPDGAQLSAAAGTSSVAIGYVASDGALTAVTLTTAGAWQRTTALTDAAFAAPGSSSAVSAASDGDYDFFCGNGRPGHVHGPTPGSPWTVSGPANVPAQAAFAAA
;
A
#
# COMPACT_ATOMS: atom_id res chain seq x y z
N MET A 1 45.54 -3.88 13.08
CA MET A 1 44.19 -3.51 13.56
C MET A 1 43.23 -3.70 12.40
N ALA A 2 42.56 -4.85 12.33
CA ALA A 2 41.56 -5.13 11.31
C ALA A 2 40.20 -4.71 11.89
N ALA A 3 39.58 -3.71 11.28
CA ALA A 3 38.23 -3.29 11.62
C ALA A 3 37.26 -4.38 11.16
N ALA A 4 36.55 -4.98 12.12
CA ALA A 4 35.42 -5.85 11.85
C ALA A 4 34.31 -4.99 11.23
N PHE A 5 34.01 -5.22 9.96
CA PHE A 5 32.75 -4.78 9.38
C PHE A 5 31.64 -5.61 10.03
N ALA A 6 30.95 -5.02 11.00
CA ALA A 6 29.67 -5.55 11.44
C ALA A 6 28.71 -5.41 10.26
N SER A 7 28.42 -6.52 9.58
CA SER A 7 27.30 -6.63 8.66
C SER A 7 26.03 -6.32 9.44
N ALA A 8 25.46 -5.14 9.21
CA ALA A 8 24.12 -4.81 9.68
C ALA A 8 23.15 -5.82 9.05
N ALA A 9 22.36 -6.49 9.89
CA ALA A 9 21.29 -7.36 9.44
C ALA A 9 20.30 -6.53 8.61
N VAL A 10 20.21 -6.84 7.32
CA VAL A 10 19.16 -6.29 6.44
C VAL A 10 17.89 -7.08 6.76
N GLY A 11 17.18 -6.67 7.80
CA GLY A 11 15.79 -7.07 8.00
C GLY A 11 14.93 -6.32 6.99
N LEU A 12 14.63 -6.94 5.85
CA LEU A 12 13.61 -6.43 4.94
C LEU A 12 12.25 -6.74 5.57
N ALA A 13 11.57 -5.74 6.14
CA ALA A 13 10.18 -5.97 6.51
C ALA A 13 9.34 -6.14 5.25
N ALA A 14 8.43 -7.11 5.25
CA ALA A 14 7.64 -7.42 4.08
C ALA A 14 6.57 -6.33 3.88
N PRO A 15 6.42 -5.76 2.67
CA PRO A 15 5.26 -4.97 2.31
C PRO A 15 4.03 -5.85 2.35
N VAL A 16 3.21 -5.58 3.36
CA VAL A 16 1.86 -6.11 3.46
C VAL A 16 0.98 -5.25 2.59
N ALA A 17 0.17 -5.86 1.75
CA ALA A 17 -0.93 -5.17 1.12
C ALA A 17 -2.26 -5.81 1.47
N GLN A 18 -3.28 -4.96 1.50
CA GLN A 18 -4.60 -5.35 1.93
C GLN A 18 -5.67 -4.81 1.02
N ALA A 19 -6.71 -5.62 0.89
CA ALA A 19 -7.95 -5.22 0.28
C ALA A 19 -9.06 -5.47 1.28
N ALA A 20 -9.63 -4.39 1.80
CA ALA A 20 -10.82 -4.42 2.65
C ALA A 20 -12.02 -4.95 1.87
N THR A 21 -12.88 -5.74 2.51
CA THR A 21 -14.24 -6.14 2.05
C THR A 21 -15.33 -5.28 2.65
N VAL A 22 -16.34 -4.95 1.83
CA VAL A 22 -17.67 -4.63 2.35
C VAL A 22 -18.67 -5.73 1.92
N PRO A 23 -19.40 -6.35 2.86
CA PRO A 23 -19.19 -6.27 4.30
C PRO A 23 -18.16 -7.33 4.79
N ALA A 24 -17.05 -6.88 5.39
CA ALA A 24 -16.51 -7.44 6.65
C ALA A 24 -15.62 -8.71 6.73
N GLN A 25 -14.84 -9.09 5.73
CA GLN A 25 -13.64 -9.93 5.82
C GLN A 25 -12.35 -9.24 5.31
N ALA A 26 -11.67 -8.46 6.16
CA ALA A 26 -10.33 -7.96 5.83
C ALA A 26 -9.42 -9.15 5.47
N SER A 27 -8.77 -9.07 4.29
CA SER A 27 -7.81 -10.09 3.83
C SER A 27 -6.45 -9.44 3.67
N ALA A 28 -5.46 -10.03 4.34
CA ALA A 28 -4.08 -9.62 4.31
C ALA A 28 -3.30 -10.50 3.33
N TYR A 29 -2.45 -9.89 2.51
CA TYR A 29 -1.55 -10.60 1.62
C TYR A 29 -0.11 -10.11 1.82
N TYR A 30 0.83 -11.04 1.76
CA TYR A 30 2.26 -10.73 1.87
C TYR A 30 3.11 -11.77 1.14
N ILE A 31 4.31 -11.37 0.74
CA ILE A 31 5.34 -12.31 0.29
C ILE A 31 6.22 -12.70 1.49
N GLY A 32 6.15 -13.96 1.89
CA GLY A 32 6.89 -14.50 3.03
C GLY A 32 8.38 -14.74 2.74
N ASP A 33 9.12 -15.16 3.77
CA ASP A 33 10.58 -15.44 3.66
C ASP A 33 10.92 -16.57 2.68
N ASP A 34 9.94 -17.43 2.40
CA ASP A 34 10.03 -18.51 1.41
C ASP A 34 9.77 -18.03 -0.03
N GLY A 35 9.56 -16.73 -0.23
CA GLY A 35 9.20 -16.12 -1.51
C GLY A 35 7.80 -16.51 -1.99
N GLY A 36 6.96 -17.08 -1.11
CA GLY A 36 5.57 -17.44 -1.39
C GLY A 36 4.61 -16.31 -1.16
N LEU A 37 3.49 -16.29 -1.89
CA LEU A 37 2.32 -15.49 -1.50
C LEU A 37 1.61 -16.19 -0.34
N TRP A 38 1.36 -15.44 0.72
CA TRP A 38 0.58 -15.88 1.87
C TRP A 38 -0.63 -14.99 2.07
N SER A 39 -1.70 -15.58 2.60
CA SER A 39 -2.91 -14.86 2.95
C SER A 39 -3.50 -15.32 4.27
N TYR A 40 -4.16 -14.42 4.96
CA TYR A 40 -5.07 -14.70 6.07
C TYR A 40 -6.19 -13.68 6.04
N GLY A 41 -7.32 -14.03 6.65
CA GLY A 41 -8.51 -13.20 6.57
C GLY A 41 -9.42 -13.41 7.77
N HIS A 42 -10.28 -12.43 7.98
CA HIS A 42 -11.34 -12.52 8.97
C HIS A 42 -12.44 -13.45 8.45
N ALA A 43 -12.74 -14.52 9.17
CA ALA A 43 -13.74 -15.52 8.82
C ALA A 43 -15.15 -15.07 9.25
N ALA A 44 -16.18 -15.71 8.66
CA ALA A 44 -17.58 -15.37 8.93
C ALA A 44 -18.02 -15.61 10.40
N ASP A 45 -17.25 -16.38 11.16
CA ASP A 45 -17.48 -16.65 12.59
C ASP A 45 -16.82 -15.62 13.52
N GLY A 46 -16.22 -14.56 12.98
CA GLY A 46 -15.56 -13.51 13.75
C GLY A 46 -14.11 -13.83 14.13
N THR A 47 -13.54 -14.93 13.62
CA THR A 47 -12.16 -15.33 13.92
C THR A 47 -11.22 -15.04 12.76
N TRP A 48 -9.94 -14.79 13.05
CA TRP A 48 -8.92 -14.71 12.01
C TRP A 48 -8.41 -16.10 11.64
N SER A 49 -8.37 -16.40 10.33
CA SER A 49 -7.80 -17.65 9.84
C SER A 49 -6.28 -17.72 10.10
N ALA A 50 -5.75 -18.93 10.20
CA ALA A 50 -4.31 -19.12 10.16
C ALA A 50 -3.77 -18.69 8.78
N ALA A 51 -2.57 -18.11 8.76
CA ALA A 51 -1.91 -17.77 7.51
C ALA A 51 -1.69 -19.01 6.66
N ALA A 52 -2.16 -18.95 5.42
CA ALA A 52 -2.11 -20.02 4.46
C ALA A 52 -1.35 -19.57 3.22
N ARG A 53 -0.59 -20.50 2.67
CA ARG A 53 0.23 -20.29 1.49
C ARG A 53 -0.63 -20.41 0.24
N THR A 54 -0.59 -19.40 -0.63
CA THR A 54 -1.32 -19.36 -1.90
C THR A 54 -0.36 -19.67 -3.05
N GLY A 55 -0.37 -20.90 -3.56
CA GLY A 55 0.55 -21.37 -4.62
C GLY A 55 1.94 -21.80 -4.12
N PRO A 56 2.94 -22.01 -4.99
CA PRO A 56 4.28 -22.56 -4.68
C PRO A 56 5.30 -21.54 -4.10
N ALA A 57 6.47 -22.03 -3.68
CA ALA A 57 7.57 -21.24 -3.08
C ALA A 57 8.51 -20.69 -4.13
N GLY A 58 9.25 -19.63 -3.75
CA GLY A 58 10.08 -18.90 -4.70
C GLY A 58 9.28 -18.31 -5.86
N LEU A 59 8.09 -17.77 -5.59
CA LEU A 59 7.32 -17.04 -6.60
C LEU A 59 7.87 -15.62 -6.78
N ALA A 60 8.27 -14.96 -5.69
CA ALA A 60 8.78 -13.60 -5.67
C ALA A 60 9.97 -13.47 -4.69
N PRO A 61 10.78 -12.39 -4.77
CA PRO A 61 11.77 -12.12 -3.73
C PRO A 61 11.11 -12.08 -2.34
N PRO A 62 11.74 -12.63 -1.28
CA PRO A 62 11.26 -12.47 0.09
C PRO A 62 10.98 -11.00 0.43
N GLY A 63 9.80 -10.72 1.00
CA GLY A 63 9.40 -9.35 1.29
C GLY A 63 9.18 -8.48 0.04
N ALA A 64 8.82 -9.06 -1.11
CA ALA A 64 8.39 -8.30 -2.27
C ALA A 64 7.02 -7.63 -2.07
N GLY A 65 6.85 -6.47 -2.73
CA GLY A 65 5.61 -5.72 -2.82
C GLY A 65 4.42 -6.57 -3.24
N VAL A 66 3.34 -6.50 -2.48
CA VAL A 66 2.01 -6.94 -2.92
C VAL A 66 1.15 -5.71 -3.13
N ALA A 67 0.23 -5.75 -4.09
CA ALA A 67 -0.91 -4.85 -4.16
C ALA A 67 -2.17 -5.70 -4.05
N ALA A 68 -3.11 -5.30 -3.22
CA ALA A 68 -4.37 -6.01 -3.11
C ALA A 68 -5.51 -5.06 -3.48
N ALA A 69 -6.48 -5.58 -4.21
CA ALA A 69 -7.65 -4.81 -4.60
C ALA A 69 -8.90 -5.70 -4.64
N ARG A 70 -10.06 -5.05 -4.60
CA ARG A 70 -11.37 -5.68 -4.62
C ARG A 70 -12.06 -5.45 -5.95
N LEU A 71 -12.71 -6.50 -6.45
CA LEU A 71 -13.63 -6.42 -7.56
C LEU A 71 -15.04 -6.04 -7.12
N PRO A 72 -15.90 -5.48 -8.00
CA PRO A 72 -17.26 -5.09 -7.65
C PRO A 72 -18.14 -6.23 -7.12
N ASP A 73 -17.81 -7.48 -7.46
CA ASP A 73 -18.49 -8.69 -6.97
C ASP A 73 -18.03 -9.12 -5.55
N GLY A 74 -17.08 -8.39 -4.97
CA GLY A 74 -16.52 -8.70 -3.66
C GLY A 74 -15.35 -9.69 -3.68
N THR A 75 -14.87 -10.12 -4.85
CA THR A 75 -13.67 -10.94 -4.94
C THR A 75 -12.44 -10.11 -4.59
N THR A 76 -11.52 -10.72 -3.83
CA THR A 76 -10.25 -10.11 -3.44
C THR A 76 -9.11 -10.68 -4.26
N ASN A 77 -8.28 -9.80 -4.80
CA ASN A 77 -7.14 -10.15 -5.63
C ASN A 77 -5.86 -9.63 -5.02
N ALA A 78 -4.78 -10.35 -5.24
CA ALA A 78 -3.44 -9.91 -4.93
C ALA A 78 -2.57 -9.94 -6.18
N PHE A 79 -1.78 -8.88 -6.36
CA PHE A 79 -0.85 -8.70 -7.45
C PHE A 79 0.56 -8.53 -6.89
N PHE A 80 1.54 -9.13 -7.55
CA PHE A 80 2.95 -8.99 -7.17
C PHE A 80 3.85 -9.24 -8.37
N VAL A 81 5.12 -8.82 -8.27
CA VAL A 81 6.12 -9.08 -9.31
C VAL A 81 6.99 -10.27 -8.91
N GLY A 82 6.93 -11.34 -9.71
CA GLY A 82 7.64 -12.57 -9.45
C GLY A 82 9.16 -12.47 -9.64
N LEU A 83 9.91 -13.49 -9.21
CA LEU A 83 11.37 -13.58 -9.37
C LEU A 83 11.81 -13.49 -10.84
N ASP A 84 10.98 -14.02 -11.74
CA ASP A 84 11.17 -13.99 -13.18
C ASP A 84 10.79 -12.64 -13.82
N GLY A 85 10.33 -11.67 -13.02
CA GLY A 85 9.90 -10.36 -13.48
C GLY A 85 8.50 -10.33 -14.09
N SER A 86 7.72 -11.40 -14.01
CA SER A 86 6.31 -11.38 -14.44
C SER A 86 5.43 -10.72 -13.38
N VAL A 87 4.45 -9.92 -13.79
CA VAL A 87 3.34 -9.53 -12.90
C VAL A 87 2.39 -10.70 -12.77
N ARG A 88 2.08 -11.08 -11.53
CA ARG A 88 1.27 -12.24 -11.20
C ARG A 88 0.01 -11.82 -10.46
N GLU A 89 -1.08 -12.51 -10.73
CA GLU A 89 -2.38 -12.35 -10.06
C GLU A 89 -2.71 -13.60 -9.26
N ALA A 90 -3.19 -13.41 -8.04
CA ALA A 90 -3.82 -14.44 -7.22
C ALA A 90 -5.25 -14.03 -6.89
N CYS A 91 -6.19 -14.97 -7.04
CA CYS A 91 -7.60 -14.79 -6.71
C CYS A 91 -8.15 -16.06 -6.06
N ALA A 92 -9.28 -15.94 -5.36
CA ALA A 92 -9.96 -17.07 -4.74
C ALA A 92 -10.41 -18.15 -5.74
N SER A 93 -10.70 -17.78 -7.00
CA SER A 93 -11.08 -18.73 -8.06
C SER A 93 -9.89 -19.45 -8.70
N LEU A 94 -8.66 -19.03 -8.42
CA LEU A 94 -7.44 -19.60 -8.99
C LEU A 94 -6.84 -20.64 -8.04
N ARG A 95 -6.28 -21.71 -8.61
CA ARG A 95 -5.56 -22.74 -7.80
C ARG A 95 -4.22 -22.24 -7.27
N GLU A 96 -3.58 -21.33 -8.01
CA GLU A 96 -2.30 -20.72 -7.68
C GLU A 96 -2.15 -19.39 -8.44
N PRO A 97 -1.19 -18.52 -8.05
CA PRO A 97 -0.95 -17.27 -8.76
C PRO A 97 -0.53 -17.49 -10.22
N VAL A 98 -1.20 -16.81 -11.14
CA VAL A 98 -0.95 -16.90 -12.60
C VAL A 98 -0.18 -15.69 -13.09
N ALA A 99 0.73 -15.88 -14.05
CA ALA A 99 1.42 -14.77 -14.71
C ALA A 99 0.48 -14.06 -15.69
N LEU A 100 0.39 -12.74 -15.56
CA LEU A 100 -0.35 -11.86 -16.47
C LEU A 100 0.54 -11.32 -17.60
N THR A 101 1.85 -11.27 -17.36
CA THR A 101 2.84 -10.81 -18.33
C THR A 101 3.91 -11.86 -18.59
N ALA A 102 4.66 -11.68 -19.68
CA ALA A 102 5.85 -12.46 -19.93
C ALA A 102 6.92 -12.22 -18.84
N PRO A 103 7.85 -13.17 -18.63
CA PRO A 103 9.05 -12.94 -17.84
C PRO A 103 9.86 -11.73 -18.31
N GLY A 104 10.56 -11.07 -17.40
CA GLY A 104 11.36 -9.86 -17.66
C GLY A 104 10.54 -8.58 -17.86
N PHE A 105 9.24 -8.62 -17.52
CA PHE A 105 8.36 -7.45 -17.61
C PHE A 105 8.69 -6.37 -16.57
N ALA A 106 9.10 -6.77 -15.36
CA ALA A 106 9.47 -5.91 -14.24
C ALA A 106 10.70 -6.50 -13.50
N PRO A 107 11.42 -5.79 -12.60
CA PRO A 107 12.43 -6.42 -11.79
C PRO A 107 11.73 -7.27 -10.74
N GLY A 108 12.34 -8.38 -10.33
CA GLY A 108 11.75 -9.18 -9.25
C GLY A 108 11.43 -8.33 -8.03
N GLY A 109 10.18 -8.35 -7.58
CA GLY A 109 9.72 -7.60 -6.41
C GLY A 109 9.57 -6.09 -6.57
N ALA A 110 9.45 -5.56 -7.79
CA ALA A 110 9.14 -4.13 -7.99
C ALA A 110 7.92 -3.68 -7.18
N PRO A 111 7.91 -2.41 -6.73
CA PRO A 111 6.72 -1.76 -6.18
C PRO A 111 5.54 -1.90 -7.13
N ILE A 112 4.38 -2.20 -6.56
CA ILE A 112 3.16 -2.44 -7.30
C ILE A 112 1.98 -1.80 -6.56
N THR A 113 1.03 -1.25 -7.30
CA THR A 113 -0.25 -0.76 -6.79
C THR A 113 -1.38 -1.24 -7.69
N ALA A 114 -2.58 -1.36 -7.14
CA ALA A 114 -3.77 -1.81 -7.85
C ALA A 114 -4.97 -0.95 -7.46
N THR A 115 -5.73 -0.48 -8.44
CA THR A 115 -6.98 0.26 -8.19
C THR A 115 -8.03 -0.12 -9.22
N MET A 116 -9.29 -0.15 -8.80
CA MET A 116 -10.42 -0.24 -9.72
C MET A 116 -10.69 1.12 -10.37
N SER A 117 -11.02 1.11 -11.67
CA SER A 117 -11.29 2.29 -12.50
C SER A 117 -12.25 1.88 -13.63
N ASP A 118 -13.46 2.46 -13.67
CA ASP A 118 -14.51 2.14 -14.67
C ASP A 118 -14.75 0.63 -14.90
N GLY A 119 -14.81 -0.15 -13.81
CA GLY A 119 -15.01 -1.60 -13.87
C GLY A 119 -13.80 -2.43 -14.35
N ARG A 120 -12.64 -1.80 -14.59
CA ARG A 120 -11.36 -2.44 -14.89
C ARG A 120 -10.40 -2.32 -13.71
N MET A 121 -9.48 -3.27 -13.59
CA MET A 121 -8.39 -3.18 -12.62
C MET A 121 -7.18 -2.53 -13.30
N LEU A 122 -6.73 -1.40 -12.78
CA LEU A 122 -5.46 -0.79 -13.15
C LEU A 122 -4.39 -1.30 -12.17
N VAL A 123 -3.40 -2.02 -12.70
CA VAL A 123 -2.23 -2.49 -11.96
C VAL A 123 -1.00 -1.75 -12.48
N THR A 124 -0.28 -1.07 -11.60
CA THR A 124 0.88 -0.28 -11.97
C THR A 124 2.07 -0.79 -11.19
N SER A 125 3.16 -1.10 -11.87
CA SER A 125 4.39 -1.60 -11.26
C SER A 125 5.58 -0.84 -11.80
N ASP A 126 6.50 -0.45 -10.94
CA ASP A 126 7.64 0.31 -11.41
C ASP A 126 8.61 -0.51 -12.27
N PHE A 127 8.72 -0.24 -13.57
CA PHE A 127 9.85 -0.76 -14.33
C PHE A 127 10.21 -0.03 -15.61
N PRO A 128 11.50 0.15 -15.93
CA PRO A 128 11.94 0.33 -17.32
C PRO A 128 11.87 -0.99 -18.09
N LEU A 129 10.97 -1.13 -19.06
CA LEU A 129 11.07 -2.23 -20.02
C LEU A 129 12.32 -2.02 -20.88
N ALA A 130 13.36 -2.83 -20.65
CA ALA A 130 14.61 -2.78 -21.43
C ALA A 130 14.37 -2.93 -22.95
N HIS A 131 13.28 -3.60 -23.35
CA HIS A 131 12.90 -3.75 -24.76
C HIS A 131 12.23 -2.51 -25.39
N PHE A 132 11.62 -1.63 -24.59
CA PHE A 132 10.85 -0.48 -25.10
C PHE A 132 11.45 0.88 -24.70
N GLY A 133 12.49 0.90 -23.86
CA GLY A 133 13.14 2.15 -23.40
C GLY A 133 12.22 3.07 -22.58
N SER A 134 11.04 2.59 -22.16
CA SER A 134 10.00 3.35 -21.46
C SER A 134 9.38 2.51 -20.34
N ARG A 135 8.87 3.17 -19.29
CA ARG A 135 8.14 2.51 -18.20
C ARG A 135 6.67 2.30 -18.59
N TYR A 136 6.02 1.23 -18.10
CA TYR A 136 4.61 0.95 -18.40
C TYR A 136 3.86 0.36 -17.20
N GLY A 137 2.65 0.86 -16.97
CA GLY A 137 1.61 0.20 -16.17
C GLY A 137 0.75 -0.72 -17.04
N MET A 138 -0.18 -1.43 -16.41
CA MET A 138 -1.10 -2.34 -17.10
C MET A 138 -2.55 -2.22 -16.64
N GLU A 139 -3.47 -2.29 -17.59
CA GLU A 139 -4.90 -2.38 -17.31
C GLU A 139 -5.43 -3.77 -17.63
N ILE A 140 -6.11 -4.34 -16.66
CA ILE A 140 -6.64 -5.68 -16.68
C ILE A 140 -8.17 -5.61 -16.77
N ALA A 141 -8.73 -6.32 -17.74
CA ALA A 141 -10.15 -6.66 -17.77
C ALA A 141 -10.38 -8.13 -17.47
N ASN A 142 -11.51 -8.40 -16.81
CA ASN A 142 -11.92 -9.71 -16.32
C ASN A 142 -10.86 -10.38 -15.43
N PRO A 143 -10.37 -9.68 -14.38
CA PRO A 143 -9.45 -10.28 -13.42
C PRO A 143 -10.05 -11.56 -12.84
N CYS A 144 -9.20 -12.54 -12.54
CA CYS A 144 -9.60 -13.87 -12.06
C CYS A 144 -10.38 -14.77 -13.06
N SER A 145 -10.52 -14.39 -14.34
CA SER A 145 -11.19 -15.19 -15.37
C SER A 145 -10.41 -15.21 -16.69
N PRO A 146 -9.50 -16.19 -16.91
CA PRO A 146 -8.71 -16.26 -18.13
C PRO A 146 -9.57 -16.53 -19.39
N PRO A 147 -9.22 -15.98 -20.56
CA PRO A 147 -8.04 -15.14 -20.81
C PRO A 147 -8.20 -13.72 -20.26
N VAL A 148 -7.18 -13.27 -19.53
CA VAL A 148 -7.12 -11.90 -18.99
C VAL A 148 -6.67 -10.95 -20.09
N SER A 149 -7.39 -9.85 -20.27
CA SER A 149 -7.01 -8.83 -21.27
C SER A 149 -6.12 -7.77 -20.64
N VAL A 150 -4.88 -7.69 -21.11
CA VAL A 150 -3.87 -6.74 -20.62
C VAL A 150 -3.62 -5.64 -21.64
N VAL A 151 -3.76 -4.39 -21.22
CA VAL A 151 -3.42 -3.20 -22.03
C VAL A 151 -2.27 -2.48 -21.35
N LEU A 152 -1.18 -2.21 -22.07
CA LEU A 152 -0.04 -1.48 -21.54
C LEU A 152 -0.26 0.03 -21.65
N VAL A 153 0.06 0.74 -20.57
CA VAL A 153 -0.10 2.19 -20.47
C VAL A 153 1.27 2.81 -20.17
N PRO A 154 1.75 3.78 -20.97
CA PRO A 154 3.02 4.44 -20.66
C PRO A 154 3.01 5.03 -19.24
N GLU A 155 4.10 4.84 -18.50
CA GLU A 155 4.32 5.43 -17.17
C GLU A 155 5.05 6.76 -17.23
N SER A 156 5.08 7.48 -16.10
CA SER A 156 5.69 8.80 -16.07
C SER A 156 7.19 8.72 -16.17
N PRO A 157 7.83 9.51 -17.05
CA PRO A 157 9.28 9.64 -17.04
C PRO A 157 9.80 10.35 -15.77
N LYS A 158 8.90 10.95 -14.97
CA LYS A 158 9.23 11.54 -13.67
C LYS A 158 9.31 10.50 -12.55
N HIS A 159 8.67 9.35 -12.73
CA HIS A 159 8.73 8.29 -11.74
C HIS A 159 10.14 7.71 -11.68
N ALA A 160 10.66 7.58 -10.47
CA ALA A 160 12.02 7.16 -10.21
C ALA A 160 12.13 5.88 -9.38
N GLY A 161 11.02 5.15 -9.27
CA GLY A 161 10.87 4.01 -8.37
C GLY A 161 10.58 4.43 -6.93
N GLY A 162 10.40 3.41 -6.09
CA GLY A 162 9.90 3.58 -4.73
C GLY A 162 8.39 3.38 -4.63
N SER A 163 7.76 4.00 -3.62
CA SER A 163 6.34 3.79 -3.32
C SER A 163 5.44 4.34 -4.41
N LEU A 164 4.35 3.61 -4.67
CA LEU A 164 3.25 4.03 -5.55
C LEU A 164 1.95 4.06 -4.75
N GLY A 165 1.13 5.08 -4.99
CA GLY A 165 -0.28 5.09 -4.60
C GLY A 165 -1.16 5.20 -5.84
N SER A 166 -2.32 4.56 -5.85
CA SER A 166 -3.28 4.75 -6.94
C SER A 166 -4.71 4.87 -6.43
N ALA A 167 -5.53 5.60 -7.19
CA ALA A 167 -6.95 5.77 -6.92
C ALA A 167 -7.75 5.82 -8.23
N GLY A 168 -8.93 5.19 -8.22
CA GLY A 168 -9.94 5.37 -9.27
C GLY A 168 -10.70 6.69 -9.08
N LEU A 169 -11.10 7.30 -10.19
CA LEU A 169 -11.80 8.58 -10.23
C LEU A 169 -13.28 8.38 -10.58
N ALA A 170 -14.10 9.35 -10.18
CA ALA A 170 -15.55 9.27 -10.35
C ALA A 170 -16.00 9.33 -11.82
N ASP A 171 -15.17 9.86 -12.71
CA ASP A 171 -15.42 9.92 -14.16
C ASP A 171 -14.97 8.65 -14.90
N GLY A 172 -14.43 7.66 -14.17
CA GLY A 172 -13.85 6.44 -14.72
C GLY A 172 -12.33 6.52 -14.97
N GLY A 173 -11.72 7.69 -14.80
CA GLY A 173 -10.28 7.91 -14.86
C GLY A 173 -9.54 7.35 -13.64
N SER A 174 -8.23 7.57 -13.61
CA SER A 174 -7.34 7.08 -12.54
C SER A 174 -6.23 8.08 -12.21
N GLY A 175 -5.82 8.13 -10.94
CA GLY A 175 -4.64 8.85 -10.47
C GLY A 175 -3.57 7.88 -9.96
N ILE A 176 -2.31 8.11 -10.33
CA ILE A 176 -1.13 7.44 -9.78
C ILE A 176 -0.25 8.50 -9.11
N PHE A 177 0.19 8.24 -7.89
CA PHE A 177 0.95 9.16 -7.05
C PHE A 177 2.30 8.56 -6.69
N PHE A 178 3.34 9.38 -6.70
CA PHE A 178 4.72 8.95 -6.45
C PHE A 178 5.61 10.14 -6.07
N VAL A 179 6.83 9.85 -5.60
CA VAL A 179 7.88 10.84 -5.35
C VAL A 179 9.01 10.68 -6.36
N ASP A 180 9.36 11.75 -7.07
CA ASP A 180 10.41 11.73 -8.09
C ASP A 180 11.84 11.74 -7.51
N ASN A 181 12.85 11.68 -8.39
CA ASN A 181 14.27 11.74 -8.01
C ASN A 181 14.70 13.03 -7.30
N THR A 182 13.91 14.10 -7.41
CA THR A 182 14.19 15.38 -6.74
C THR A 182 13.53 15.47 -5.37
N GLY A 183 12.65 14.53 -5.01
CA GLY A 183 11.85 14.58 -3.79
C GLY A 183 10.56 15.37 -3.94
N ALA A 184 10.13 15.69 -5.17
CA ALA A 184 8.82 16.27 -5.41
C ALA A 184 7.75 15.18 -5.50
N VAL A 185 6.57 15.43 -4.92
CA VAL A 185 5.39 14.57 -5.06
C VAL A 185 4.69 14.92 -6.35
N TRP A 186 4.30 13.89 -7.12
CA TRP A 186 3.63 14.01 -8.41
C TRP A 186 2.32 13.23 -8.44
N ALA A 187 1.40 13.68 -9.29
CA ALA A 187 0.27 12.90 -9.77
C ALA A 187 0.40 12.69 -11.27
N ARG A 188 0.17 11.45 -11.71
CA ARG A 188 -0.18 11.12 -13.09
C ARG A 188 -1.68 10.88 -13.15
N TRP A 189 -2.38 11.76 -13.85
CA TRP A 189 -3.80 11.61 -14.13
C TRP A 189 -4.01 10.90 -15.46
N ARG A 190 -5.03 10.08 -15.53
CA ARG A 190 -5.54 9.51 -16.76
C ARG A 190 -7.03 9.77 -16.80
N ASP A 191 -7.47 10.52 -17.79
CA ASP A 191 -8.89 10.76 -18.02
C ASP A 191 -9.59 9.50 -18.56
N ARG A 192 -10.92 9.55 -18.71
CA ARG A 192 -11.69 8.45 -19.31
C ARG A 192 -11.26 8.08 -20.72
N ALA A 193 -10.68 9.01 -21.49
CA ALA A 193 -10.18 8.74 -22.84
C ALA A 193 -8.82 8.02 -22.83
N GLY A 194 -8.19 7.88 -21.65
CA GLY A 194 -6.91 7.20 -21.46
C GLY A 194 -5.70 8.11 -21.68
N VAL A 195 -5.88 9.44 -21.74
CA VAL A 195 -4.77 10.38 -22.00
C VAL A 195 -4.05 10.69 -20.68
N PRO A 196 -2.75 10.33 -20.55
CA PRO A 196 -2.01 10.61 -19.33
C PRO A 196 -1.54 12.07 -19.27
N THR A 197 -1.64 12.69 -18.09
CA THR A 197 -1.06 14.00 -17.79
C THR A 197 -0.29 13.94 -16.47
N ASP A 198 0.91 14.52 -16.44
CA ASP A 198 1.74 14.58 -15.24
C ASP A 198 1.65 15.96 -14.61
N GLN A 199 1.41 15.99 -13.30
CA GLN A 199 1.34 17.21 -12.53
C GLN A 199 2.21 17.12 -11.27
N GLN A 200 3.10 18.10 -11.12
CA GLN A 200 3.86 18.28 -9.89
C GLN A 200 2.93 18.84 -8.82
N LEU A 201 2.92 18.21 -7.64
CA LEU A 201 2.07 18.60 -6.52
C LEU A 201 2.84 19.38 -5.45
N THR A 202 4.13 19.08 -5.28
CA THR A 202 4.99 19.76 -4.30
C THR A 202 6.32 20.18 -4.92
N GLU A 203 7.02 21.11 -4.27
CA GLU A 203 8.37 21.50 -4.65
C GLU A 203 9.38 20.34 -4.46
N SER A 204 10.51 20.40 -5.17
CA SER A 204 11.61 19.46 -4.98
C SER A 204 12.16 19.52 -3.55
N GLY A 205 12.61 18.39 -3.02
CA GLY A 205 13.11 18.28 -1.65
C GLY A 205 12.03 18.16 -0.57
N THR A 206 10.74 18.14 -0.93
CA THR A 206 9.64 17.96 0.03
C THR A 206 9.70 16.59 0.74
N ALA A 207 9.98 15.54 -0.03
CA ALA A 207 10.07 14.16 0.45
C ALA A 207 11.41 13.50 0.02
N ALA A 208 11.71 12.31 0.54
CA ALA A 208 12.79 11.49 0.00
C ALA A 208 12.42 10.95 -1.40
N PRO A 209 13.36 10.90 -2.36
CA PRO A 209 13.15 10.23 -3.63
C PRO A 209 12.60 8.81 -3.45
N GLY A 210 11.49 8.50 -4.13
CA GLY A 210 10.79 7.22 -3.99
C GLY A 210 10.13 6.97 -2.62
N GLY A 211 10.03 8.00 -1.78
CA GLY A 211 9.43 7.92 -0.44
C GLY A 211 7.96 7.52 -0.45
N GLY A 212 7.48 7.06 0.72
CA GLY A 212 6.12 6.56 0.89
C GLY A 212 5.03 7.57 0.56
N VAL A 213 4.05 7.11 -0.21
CA VAL A 213 2.80 7.81 -0.49
C VAL A 213 1.63 6.86 -0.27
N ALA A 214 0.53 7.38 0.24
CA ALA A 214 -0.73 6.64 0.36
C ALA A 214 -1.88 7.54 -0.07
N VAL A 215 -2.87 6.98 -0.75
CA VAL A 215 -4.04 7.72 -1.21
C VAL A 215 -5.31 6.98 -0.85
N VAL A 216 -6.32 7.73 -0.44
CA VAL A 216 -7.68 7.21 -0.26
C VAL A 216 -8.66 8.13 -0.97
N SER A 217 -9.80 7.58 -1.39
CA SER A 217 -10.98 8.36 -1.73
C SER A 217 -11.94 8.36 -0.55
N THR A 218 -12.34 9.54 -0.10
CA THR A 218 -13.40 9.70 0.89
C THR A 218 -14.65 10.22 0.21
N GLU A 219 -15.83 9.74 0.60
CA GLU A 219 -17.09 10.34 0.16
C GLU A 219 -17.17 11.77 0.74
N GLY A 220 -17.11 12.77 -0.14
CA GLY A 220 -17.31 14.16 0.25
C GLY A 220 -18.76 14.37 0.66
N ALA A 221 -19.01 15.11 1.73
CA ALA A 221 -20.35 15.51 2.13
C ALA A 221 -21.04 16.26 0.96
N GLY A 222 -21.91 15.57 0.23
CA GLY A 222 -22.74 16.17 -0.82
C GLY A 222 -22.11 16.29 -2.22
N THR A 223 -20.93 15.71 -2.50
CA THR A 223 -20.39 15.64 -3.87
C THR A 223 -20.48 14.20 -4.39
N ALA A 224 -21.15 13.99 -5.52
CA ALA A 224 -21.17 12.71 -6.22
C ALA A 224 -19.79 12.24 -6.74
N ARG A 225 -18.73 13.04 -6.48
CA ARG A 225 -17.34 12.73 -6.74
C ARG A 225 -16.62 12.61 -5.39
N GLY A 226 -15.99 11.48 -5.14
CA GLY A 226 -15.14 11.30 -3.95
C GLY A 226 -14.00 12.31 -3.96
N VAL A 227 -13.60 12.78 -2.78
CA VAL A 227 -12.42 13.63 -2.59
C VAL A 227 -11.21 12.73 -2.45
N LEU A 228 -10.16 13.00 -3.21
CA LEU A 228 -8.88 12.32 -3.05
C LEU A 228 -8.10 12.97 -1.90
N THR A 229 -7.67 12.14 -0.96
CA THR A 229 -6.79 12.55 0.12
C THR A 229 -5.48 11.79 -0.03
N LEU A 230 -4.42 12.54 -0.33
CA LEU A 230 -3.06 12.05 -0.50
C LEU A 230 -2.26 12.31 0.77
N PHE A 231 -1.49 11.30 1.17
CA PHE A 231 -0.54 11.35 2.26
C PHE A 231 0.86 11.05 1.75
N PHE A 232 1.86 11.75 2.30
CA PHE A 232 3.27 11.51 2.01
C PHE A 232 4.16 11.76 3.22
N ALA A 233 5.30 11.07 3.28
CA ALA A 233 6.31 11.26 4.31
C ALA A 233 7.21 12.46 3.96
N GLY A 234 7.15 13.51 4.77
CA GLY A 234 7.99 14.69 4.64
C GLY A 234 9.38 14.49 5.26
N ARG A 235 10.38 15.19 4.70
CA ARG A 235 11.76 15.14 5.22
C ARG A 235 11.94 15.70 6.62
N ASP A 236 10.95 16.43 7.12
CA ASP A 236 10.93 17.01 8.47
C ASP A 236 10.45 16.00 9.55
N GLY A 237 10.26 14.74 9.16
CA GLY A 237 9.84 13.67 10.05
C GLY A 237 8.34 13.62 10.32
N ARG A 238 7.51 14.22 9.44
CA ARG A 238 6.05 14.27 9.59
C ARG A 238 5.32 13.66 8.39
N VAL A 239 4.12 13.15 8.65
CA VAL A 239 3.16 12.85 7.58
C VAL A 239 2.46 14.13 7.17
N TYR A 240 2.31 14.36 5.86
CA TYR A 240 1.52 15.44 5.30
C TYR A 240 0.20 14.92 4.74
N VAL A 241 -0.82 15.78 4.75
CA VAL A 241 -2.06 15.59 4.01
C VAL A 241 -2.15 16.63 2.90
N ALA A 242 -2.55 16.20 1.71
CA ALA A 242 -2.80 17.04 0.55
C ALA A 242 -4.06 16.56 -0.18
N HIS A 243 -4.71 17.46 -0.92
CA HIS A 243 -5.91 17.15 -1.70
C HIS A 243 -5.66 17.45 -3.17
N PRO A 244 -5.24 16.45 -3.95
CA PRO A 244 -5.04 16.59 -5.38
C PRO A 244 -6.37 16.80 -6.10
N VAL A 245 -6.36 17.67 -7.11
CA VAL A 245 -7.49 17.89 -8.01
C VAL A 245 -7.17 17.22 -9.33
N GLU A 246 -8.09 16.38 -9.81
CA GLU A 246 -7.94 15.67 -11.09
C GLU A 246 -7.55 16.62 -12.24
N GLY A 247 -6.52 16.24 -13.01
CA GLY A 247 -6.00 17.02 -14.14
C GLY A 247 -5.27 18.32 -13.74
N HIS A 248 -5.17 18.60 -12.44
CA HIS A 248 -4.64 19.83 -11.87
C HIS A 248 -3.73 19.51 -10.68
N GLY A 249 -3.24 20.56 -10.01
CA GLY A 249 -2.37 20.47 -8.83
C GLY A 249 -3.15 20.18 -7.55
N LEU A 250 -2.77 20.84 -6.46
CA LEU A 250 -3.46 20.73 -5.17
C LEU A 250 -4.52 21.83 -5.02
N SER A 251 -5.64 21.53 -4.35
CA SER A 251 -6.63 22.55 -3.99
C SER A 251 -6.16 23.50 -2.88
N GLU A 252 -5.16 23.08 -2.11
CA GLU A 252 -4.53 23.88 -1.06
C GLU A 252 -3.09 23.41 -0.78
N ALA A 253 -2.36 24.20 0.00
CA ALA A 253 -1.03 23.81 0.46
C ALA A 253 -1.09 22.55 1.34
N PRO A 254 -0.15 21.59 1.18
CA PRO A 254 -0.05 20.42 2.06
C PRO A 254 0.09 20.81 3.53
N ARG A 255 -0.60 20.09 4.42
CA ARG A 255 -0.60 20.36 5.86
C ARG A 255 0.12 19.24 6.62
N PRO A 256 1.10 19.54 7.48
CA PRO A 256 1.76 18.52 8.30
C PRO A 256 0.85 18.05 9.43
N ASN A 257 1.03 16.80 9.86
CA ASN A 257 0.47 16.27 11.09
C ASN A 257 1.23 16.85 12.30
N LEU A 258 0.51 17.58 13.15
CA LEU A 258 1.05 18.19 14.38
C LEU A 258 0.52 17.52 15.65
N THR A 259 -0.22 16.41 15.53
CA THR A 259 -0.86 15.73 16.68
C THR A 259 0.09 14.78 17.43
N GLY A 260 1.32 14.62 16.95
CA GLY A 260 2.32 13.71 17.50
C GLY A 260 3.76 14.18 17.25
N PRO A 261 4.76 13.41 17.69
CA PRO A 261 6.17 13.72 17.47
C PRO A 261 6.53 13.67 15.98
N ALA A 262 7.59 14.39 15.60
CA ALA A 262 8.19 14.30 14.26
C ALA A 262 9.17 13.11 14.22
N ASN A 263 8.63 11.90 14.15
CA ASN A 263 9.39 10.65 14.19
C ASN A 263 9.14 9.74 12.98
N VAL A 264 8.56 10.25 11.90
CA VAL A 264 8.43 9.51 10.63
C VAL A 264 9.82 9.42 9.99
N PRO A 265 10.36 8.21 9.71
CA PRO A 265 11.64 8.10 9.03
C PRO A 265 11.61 8.72 7.62
N ASP A 266 12.75 9.24 7.15
CA ASP A 266 12.84 9.82 5.81
C ASP A 266 12.58 8.74 4.75
N GLY A 267 11.59 8.95 3.89
CA GLY A 267 11.14 7.96 2.90
C GLY A 267 10.33 6.79 3.45
N ALA A 268 9.88 6.83 4.70
CA ALA A 268 9.05 5.77 5.30
C ALA A 268 7.84 5.42 4.43
N GLN A 269 7.55 4.12 4.33
CA GLN A 269 6.34 3.62 3.67
C GLN A 269 5.10 4.04 4.46
N LEU A 270 4.06 4.45 3.74
CA LEU A 270 2.78 4.85 4.32
C LEU A 270 1.68 3.94 3.80
N SER A 271 0.66 3.74 4.63
CA SER A 271 -0.56 3.04 4.27
C SER A 271 -1.75 3.81 4.81
N ALA A 272 -2.88 3.81 4.11
CA ALA A 272 -4.05 4.54 4.53
C ALA A 272 -5.35 3.80 4.17
N ALA A 273 -6.37 3.98 5.00
CA ALA A 273 -7.71 3.46 4.76
C ALA A 273 -8.77 4.49 5.14
N ALA A 274 -9.77 4.65 4.27
CA ALA A 274 -10.96 5.44 4.57
C ALA A 274 -12.00 4.56 5.26
N GLY A 275 -12.45 5.00 6.44
CA GLY A 275 -13.63 4.47 7.12
C GLY A 275 -14.87 5.31 6.78
N THR A 276 -15.98 5.06 7.45
CA THR A 276 -17.25 5.77 7.20
C THR A 276 -17.24 7.22 7.67
N SER A 277 -16.44 7.54 8.70
CA SER A 277 -16.40 8.87 9.32
C SER A 277 -14.99 9.41 9.57
N SER A 278 -13.96 8.59 9.31
CA SER A 278 -12.56 8.94 9.52
C SER A 278 -11.67 8.33 8.45
N VAL A 279 -10.42 8.75 8.45
CA VAL A 279 -9.31 8.14 7.71
C VAL A 279 -8.24 7.75 8.72
N ALA A 280 -7.62 6.59 8.52
CA ALA A 280 -6.46 6.16 9.28
C ALA A 280 -5.24 6.03 8.37
N ILE A 281 -4.08 6.36 8.94
CA ILE A 281 -2.76 6.22 8.32
C ILE A 281 -1.91 5.34 9.24
N GLY A 282 -1.19 4.39 8.67
CA GLY A 282 -0.21 3.54 9.35
C GLY A 282 1.20 3.77 8.81
N TYR A 283 2.18 3.79 9.71
CA TYR A 283 3.62 3.76 9.38
C TYR A 283 4.42 3.15 10.54
N VAL A 284 5.65 2.70 10.27
CA VAL A 284 6.61 2.29 11.30
C VAL A 284 7.55 3.46 11.63
N ALA A 285 7.46 3.96 12.86
CA ALA A 285 8.18 5.14 13.33
C ALA A 285 9.70 4.91 13.48
N SER A 286 10.44 5.99 13.74
CA SER A 286 11.91 5.98 13.90
C SER A 286 12.41 5.11 15.07
N ASP A 287 11.58 4.92 16.09
CA ASP A 287 11.85 4.02 17.20
C ASP A 287 11.43 2.56 16.90
N GLY A 288 10.85 2.29 15.73
CA GLY A 288 10.37 0.97 15.31
C GLY A 288 8.95 0.64 15.74
N ALA A 289 8.21 1.56 16.36
CA ALA A 289 6.81 1.34 16.72
C ALA A 289 5.87 1.49 15.52
N LEU A 290 4.92 0.57 15.36
CA LEU A 290 3.78 0.77 14.45
C LEU A 290 2.93 1.92 15.00
N THR A 291 2.70 2.94 14.18
CA THR A 291 2.02 4.17 14.59
C THR A 291 0.81 4.43 13.71
N ALA A 292 -0.32 4.72 14.34
CA ALA A 292 -1.55 5.15 13.69
C ALA A 292 -1.73 6.66 13.80
N VAL A 293 -2.20 7.28 12.71
CA VAL A 293 -2.68 8.66 12.70
C VAL A 293 -4.10 8.69 12.16
N THR A 294 -5.01 9.38 12.84
CA THR A 294 -6.41 9.48 12.43
C THR A 294 -6.78 10.91 12.04
N LEU A 295 -7.67 11.01 11.05
CA LEU A 295 -8.22 12.26 10.55
C LEU A 295 -9.73 12.12 10.36
N THR A 296 -10.45 13.23 10.36
CA THR A 296 -11.81 13.27 9.80
C THR A 296 -11.78 13.05 8.29
N THR A 297 -12.90 12.68 7.68
CA THR A 297 -13.04 12.63 6.21
C THR A 297 -12.84 14.00 5.53
N ALA A 298 -12.95 15.10 6.27
CA ALA A 298 -12.59 16.44 5.80
C ALA A 298 -11.07 16.75 5.91
N GLY A 299 -10.25 15.77 6.29
CA GLY A 299 -8.80 15.90 6.38
C GLY A 299 -8.30 16.68 7.61
N ALA A 300 -9.09 16.77 8.68
CA ALA A 300 -8.65 17.39 9.94
C ALA A 300 -7.97 16.34 10.82
N TRP A 301 -6.71 16.58 11.20
CA TRP A 301 -5.95 15.70 12.11
C TRP A 301 -6.64 15.56 13.47
N GLN A 302 -6.69 14.33 13.99
CA GLN A 302 -7.31 14.04 15.28
C GLN A 302 -6.29 13.55 16.32
N ARG A 303 -5.55 12.47 16.03
CA ARG A 303 -4.56 11.93 16.97
C ARG A 303 -3.48 11.11 16.27
N THR A 304 -2.31 11.05 16.91
CA THR A 304 -1.22 10.11 16.62
C THR A 304 -1.07 9.17 17.81
N THR A 305 -1.04 7.85 17.58
CA THR A 305 -0.95 6.83 18.64
C THR A 305 0.05 5.74 18.22
N ALA A 306 1.02 5.43 19.09
CA ALA A 306 1.83 4.22 18.93
C ALA A 306 0.98 3.00 19.30
N LEU A 307 0.92 2.02 18.39
CA LEU A 307 0.11 0.80 18.53
C LEU A 307 0.91 -0.34 19.15
N THR A 308 2.23 -0.30 19.01
CA THR A 308 3.17 -1.28 19.53
C THR A 308 4.23 -0.58 20.36
N ASP A 309 5.01 -1.37 21.10
CA ASP A 309 6.21 -0.87 21.74
C ASP A 309 7.27 -0.48 20.68
N ALA A 310 8.29 0.27 21.11
CA ALA A 310 9.46 0.55 20.31
C ALA A 310 10.20 -0.75 19.93
N ALA A 311 10.98 -0.68 18.85
CA ALA A 311 11.74 -1.77 18.24
C ALA A 311 10.88 -2.97 17.78
N PHE A 312 9.58 -2.77 17.59
CA PHE A 312 8.67 -3.81 17.08
C PHE A 312 8.98 -4.21 15.64
N ALA A 313 9.26 -3.24 14.76
CA ALA A 313 9.63 -3.45 13.37
C ALA A 313 10.78 -2.52 12.95
N ALA A 314 11.41 -2.82 11.81
CA ALA A 314 12.45 -1.96 11.26
C ALA A 314 11.88 -0.55 10.97
N PRO A 315 12.53 0.54 11.42
CA PRO A 315 12.06 1.90 11.16
C PRO A 315 11.78 2.18 9.68
N GLY A 316 10.62 2.76 9.39
CA GLY A 316 10.22 3.16 8.03
C GLY A 316 9.80 2.00 7.13
N SER A 317 9.79 0.79 7.68
CA SER A 317 9.34 -0.40 6.97
C SER A 317 7.83 -0.40 6.74
N SER A 318 7.39 -1.31 5.89
CA SER A 318 6.02 -1.33 5.41
C SER A 318 5.01 -1.71 6.48
N SER A 319 3.87 -1.03 6.41
CA SER A 319 2.64 -1.40 7.11
C SER A 319 1.48 -1.43 6.13
N ALA A 320 0.36 -2.00 6.56
CA ALA A 320 -0.91 -1.85 5.88
C ALA A 320 -1.99 -1.41 6.87
N VAL A 321 -3.02 -0.74 6.36
CA VAL A 321 -4.22 -0.38 7.12
C VAL A 321 -5.45 -0.78 6.31
N SER A 322 -6.47 -1.27 7.01
CA SER A 322 -7.77 -1.60 6.44
C SER A 322 -8.87 -1.01 7.34
N ALA A 323 -9.96 -0.53 6.73
CA ALA A 323 -11.16 -0.18 7.49
C ALA A 323 -11.93 -1.46 7.84
N ALA A 324 -12.29 -1.59 9.11
CA ALA A 324 -13.07 -2.69 9.63
C ALA A 324 -14.58 -2.38 9.56
N SER A 325 -15.40 -3.42 9.57
CA SER A 325 -16.85 -3.30 9.41
C SER A 325 -17.60 -2.73 10.61
N ASP A 326 -16.96 -2.77 11.77
CA ASP A 326 -17.43 -2.17 13.02
C ASP A 326 -17.10 -0.68 13.13
N GLY A 327 -16.44 -0.11 12.11
CA GLY A 327 -16.05 1.30 12.06
C GLY A 327 -14.62 1.56 12.54
N ASP A 328 -13.90 0.52 12.94
CA ASP A 328 -12.52 0.58 13.41
C ASP A 328 -11.52 0.34 12.27
N TYR A 329 -10.25 0.12 12.63
CA TYR A 329 -9.19 -0.15 11.67
C TYR A 329 -8.34 -1.33 12.13
N ASP A 330 -7.91 -2.11 11.14
CA ASP A 330 -6.90 -3.13 11.32
C ASP A 330 -5.57 -2.62 10.76
N PHE A 331 -4.52 -2.69 11.58
CA PHE A 331 -3.16 -2.30 11.20
C PHE A 331 -2.26 -3.51 11.17
N PHE A 332 -1.35 -3.58 10.20
CA PHE A 332 -0.53 -4.75 9.93
C PHE A 332 0.91 -4.34 9.68
N CYS A 333 1.85 -5.07 10.27
CA CYS A 333 3.27 -4.96 9.95
C CYS A 333 4.02 -6.20 10.48
N GLY A 334 5.29 -6.32 10.10
CA GLY A 334 6.20 -7.37 10.58
C GLY A 334 7.17 -7.88 9.51
N ASN A 335 8.14 -8.68 9.94
CA ASN A 335 9.17 -9.26 9.08
C ASN A 335 8.74 -10.67 8.62
N GLY A 336 8.43 -10.84 7.33
CA GLY A 336 8.15 -12.16 6.74
C GLY A 336 6.85 -12.85 7.18
N ARG A 337 6.29 -12.51 8.34
CA ARG A 337 5.03 -13.01 8.91
C ARG A 337 4.29 -11.86 9.61
N PRO A 338 3.68 -10.95 8.85
CA PRO A 338 2.98 -9.81 9.44
C PRO A 338 1.80 -10.32 10.26
N GLY A 339 1.60 -9.73 11.42
CA GLY A 339 0.32 -9.88 12.12
C GLY A 339 -0.33 -8.51 12.32
N HIS A 340 -1.38 -8.46 13.15
CA HIS A 340 -2.27 -7.32 13.16
C HIS A 340 -2.64 -6.79 14.54
N VAL A 341 -3.03 -5.52 14.54
CA VAL A 341 -3.47 -4.77 15.70
C VAL A 341 -4.82 -4.16 15.30
N HIS A 342 -5.89 -4.65 15.93
CA HIS A 342 -7.25 -4.17 15.73
C HIS A 342 -7.61 -3.21 16.86
N GLY A 343 -8.19 -2.06 16.53
CA GLY A 343 -8.69 -1.18 17.56
C GLY A 343 -9.35 0.08 17.02
N PRO A 344 -10.18 0.72 17.87
CA PRO A 344 -10.85 1.94 17.49
C PRO A 344 -9.86 3.08 17.40
N THR A 345 -10.34 4.13 16.74
CA THR A 345 -9.80 5.44 17.00
C THR A 345 -9.83 5.72 18.53
N PRO A 346 -8.82 6.44 19.03
CA PRO A 346 -8.38 6.60 20.43
C PRO A 346 -9.30 6.26 21.63
N GLY A 347 -9.00 5.19 22.40
CA GLY A 347 -9.52 5.04 23.77
C GLY A 347 -9.81 3.61 24.29
N SER A 348 -9.79 2.59 23.43
CA SER A 348 -10.05 1.20 23.83
C SER A 348 -8.76 0.36 23.87
N PRO A 349 -8.75 -0.77 24.61
CA PRO A 349 -7.61 -1.68 24.57
C PRO A 349 -7.46 -2.28 23.17
N TRP A 350 -6.26 -2.19 22.60
CA TRP A 350 -5.90 -2.90 21.38
C TRP A 350 -6.00 -4.40 21.60
N THR A 351 -6.73 -5.10 20.73
CA THR A 351 -6.73 -6.55 20.68
C THR A 351 -5.71 -7.00 19.64
N VAL A 352 -4.60 -7.54 20.12
CA VAL A 352 -3.63 -8.22 19.25
C VAL A 352 -4.22 -9.60 18.94
N SER A 353 -4.71 -9.77 17.71
CA SER A 353 -5.03 -11.08 17.17
C SER A 353 -3.97 -11.43 16.14
N GLY A 354 -3.25 -12.52 16.35
CA GLY A 354 -2.46 -13.12 15.28
C GLY A 354 -3.35 -14.05 14.45
N PRO A 355 -2.97 -14.43 13.21
CA PRO A 355 -3.48 -15.67 12.65
C PRO A 355 -3.25 -16.77 13.68
N ALA A 356 -4.24 -17.63 13.94
CA ALA A 356 -4.12 -18.70 14.93
C ALA A 356 -2.72 -19.35 14.82
N ASN A 357 -1.92 -19.22 15.89
CA ASN A 357 -0.49 -19.55 16.04
C ASN A 357 0.57 -18.41 16.00
N VAL A 358 0.21 -17.12 16.03
CA VAL A 358 1.16 -16.03 16.39
C VAL A 358 0.84 -15.53 17.80
N PRO A 359 1.66 -15.86 18.83
CA PRO A 359 1.38 -15.47 20.22
C PRO A 359 1.39 -13.96 20.41
N ALA A 360 0.53 -13.49 21.33
CA ALA A 360 0.46 -12.11 21.80
C ALA A 360 1.85 -11.49 22.02
N GLN A 361 2.05 -10.27 21.52
CA GLN A 361 3.13 -9.28 21.76
C GLN A 361 4.59 -9.77 21.85
N ALA A 362 4.90 -10.76 22.68
CA ALA A 362 6.23 -11.30 22.94
C ALA A 362 6.82 -12.15 21.80
N ALA A 363 6.02 -12.65 20.86
CA ALA A 363 6.51 -13.46 19.73
C ALA A 363 6.72 -12.66 18.43
N PHE A 364 6.27 -11.42 18.37
CA PHE A 364 6.47 -10.54 17.20
C PHE A 364 7.89 -9.96 17.13
N ALA A 365 8.56 -9.81 18.26
CA ALA A 365 9.88 -9.17 18.35
C ALA A 365 11.06 -10.12 18.03
N ALA A 366 10.81 -11.38 17.65
CA ALA A 366 11.84 -12.43 17.63
C ALA A 366 11.96 -13.23 16.33
N ALA A 367 11.47 -12.72 15.19
CA ALA A 367 11.68 -13.32 13.87
C ALA A 367 12.24 -12.32 12.85
#